data_AF-F2UH09-F1
#
_entry.id   AF-F2UH09-F1
#
_cell.length_a   1.000
_cell.length_b   1.000
_cell.length_c   1.000
_cell.angle_alpha   90.00
_cell.angle_beta   90.00
_cell.angle_gamma   90.00
#
_symmetry.space_group_name_H-M   'P 1'
#
loop_
_entity.id
_entity.type
_entity.pdbx_description
1 polymer ?
#
loop_
_entity_poly.entity_id
_entity_poly.type
_entity_poly.pdbx_seq_one_letter_code
_entity_poly.pdbx_strand_id
1 'polypeptide(L)'
;MPASDHCETPREAYADIAPVVSAIAEMCGKTDDSVTIYDPYFCAGAMKQRLASCGFPNIINRNSDFYEDIRTNNIPEYDILITNPPYSTEPYNHIKRLMQFLADMGKPFFILQPVYVYTKPYYQAARERLGEGCFFITPSHRYRFETPQGMRNVRQQELITSPFVSLWYCYVPAHMFPKLRRWWCAEGHRLSQGCVMRAQSRNLPQKFKDSHDATRHRKRPKQRRAMQRRHDEKQQVEDEQQQAHGGGGGGGRGRGGVRAQHVNFKSSQQHHHDDDDDAWKHTTTANLNI
;
A
#
# COMPACT_ATOMS: atom_id res chain seq x y z
N MET A 1 -1.39 -19.05 -0.14
CA MET A 1 -2.03 -17.73 -0.01
C MET A 1 -3.53 -17.90 -0.24
N PRO A 2 -4.42 -17.36 0.63
CA PRO A 2 -5.86 -17.41 0.40
C PRO A 2 -6.26 -16.52 -0.80
N ALA A 3 -7.34 -16.90 -1.49
CA ALA A 3 -7.79 -16.29 -2.74
C ALA A 3 -8.18 -14.79 -2.63
N SER A 4 -8.34 -14.26 -1.41
CA SER A 4 -8.81 -12.90 -1.14
C SER A 4 -7.75 -11.79 -1.26
N ASP A 5 -6.45 -12.14 -1.26
CA ASP A 5 -5.36 -11.15 -1.23
C ASP A 5 -4.67 -10.96 -2.59
N HIS A 6 -5.18 -11.60 -3.65
CA HIS A 6 -4.71 -11.39 -5.01
C HIS A 6 -5.28 -10.08 -5.56
N CYS A 7 -4.67 -8.97 -5.17
CA CYS A 7 -5.01 -7.64 -5.67
C CYS A 7 -3.80 -7.08 -6.39
N GLU A 8 -3.99 -6.66 -7.64
CA GLU A 8 -2.89 -6.05 -8.36
C GLU A 8 -2.81 -4.56 -8.08
N THR A 9 -1.58 -4.07 -7.91
CA THR A 9 -1.30 -2.64 -7.77
C THR A 9 -1.63 -1.92 -9.06
N PRO A 10 -2.46 -0.86 -9.02
CA PRO A 10 -2.85 -0.16 -10.23
C PRO A 10 -1.66 0.58 -10.84
N ARG A 11 -1.69 0.78 -12.16
CA ARG A 11 -0.62 1.49 -12.89
C ARG A 11 -0.34 2.88 -12.32
N GLU A 12 -1.39 3.58 -11.88
CA GLU A 12 -1.28 4.91 -11.27
C GLU A 12 -0.36 4.93 -10.05
N ALA A 13 -0.34 3.86 -9.24
CA ALA A 13 0.51 3.82 -8.05
C ALA A 13 2.00 3.75 -8.41
N TYR A 14 2.36 3.08 -9.51
CA TYR A 14 3.73 3.07 -10.00
C TYR A 14 4.11 4.38 -10.68
N ALA A 15 3.20 4.98 -11.44
CA ALA A 15 3.40 6.30 -12.04
C ALA A 15 3.67 7.38 -10.99
N ASP A 16 3.01 7.30 -9.84
CA ASP A 16 3.18 8.23 -8.73
C ASP A 16 4.59 8.24 -8.11
N ILE A 17 5.29 7.11 -8.14
CA ILE A 17 6.66 7.00 -7.62
C ILE A 17 7.72 7.09 -8.71
N ALA A 18 7.36 6.94 -9.98
CA ALA A 18 8.31 6.89 -11.09
C ALA A 18 9.31 8.06 -11.10
N PRO A 19 8.90 9.34 -10.95
CA PRO A 19 9.88 10.44 -10.92
C PRO A 19 10.89 10.32 -9.77
N VAL A 20 10.45 9.80 -8.62
CA VAL A 20 11.33 9.62 -7.44
C VAL A 20 12.28 8.45 -7.67
N VAL A 21 11.81 7.38 -8.31
CA VAL A 21 12.64 6.23 -8.70
C VAL A 21 13.73 6.66 -9.68
N SER A 22 13.39 7.46 -10.70
CA SER A 22 14.39 8.01 -11.64
C SER A 22 15.44 8.86 -10.94
N ALA A 23 15.03 9.76 -10.03
CA ALA A 23 15.97 10.58 -9.27
C ALA A 23 16.90 9.74 -8.38
N ILE A 24 16.41 8.63 -7.81
CA ILE A 24 17.23 7.70 -7.02
C ILE A 24 18.16 6.91 -7.92
N ALA A 25 17.70 6.44 -9.08
CA ALA A 25 18.54 5.76 -10.07
C ALA A 25 19.75 6.64 -10.45
N GLU A 26 19.51 7.91 -10.75
CA GLU A 26 20.58 8.88 -11.04
C GLU A 26 21.57 9.02 -9.87
N MET A 27 21.06 9.10 -8.63
CA MET A 27 21.91 9.15 -7.43
C MET A 27 22.71 7.87 -7.19
N CYS A 28 22.24 6.73 -7.71
CA CYS A 28 22.97 5.46 -7.77
C CYS A 28 23.94 5.37 -8.96
N GLY A 29 24.04 6.42 -9.78
CA GLY A 29 24.86 6.43 -11.00
C GLY A 29 24.28 5.58 -12.13
N LYS A 30 22.96 5.38 -12.14
CA LYS A 30 22.24 4.57 -13.12
C LYS A 30 21.20 5.40 -13.86
N THR A 31 20.85 4.91 -15.05
CA THR A 31 19.74 5.38 -15.88
C THR A 31 18.50 4.54 -15.60
N ASP A 32 17.32 5.04 -16.01
CA ASP A 32 16.04 4.32 -15.83
C ASP A 32 16.05 2.93 -16.49
N ASP A 33 16.78 2.76 -17.59
CA ASP A 33 16.94 1.50 -18.32
C ASP A 33 18.07 0.59 -17.81
N SER A 34 18.86 1.03 -16.82
CA SER A 34 19.93 0.23 -16.20
C SER A 34 19.71 -0.04 -14.70
N VAL A 35 18.85 0.72 -14.03
CA VAL A 35 18.47 0.47 -12.64
C VAL A 35 17.72 -0.85 -12.50
N THR A 36 18.16 -1.70 -11.58
CA THR A 36 17.57 -3.02 -11.32
C THR A 36 16.59 -2.92 -10.18
N ILE A 37 15.31 -3.17 -10.47
CA ILE A 37 14.23 -3.17 -9.50
C ILE A 37 13.90 -4.60 -9.07
N TYR A 38 13.82 -4.84 -7.77
CA TYR A 38 13.41 -6.12 -7.20
C TYR A 38 12.02 -6.03 -6.58
N ASP A 39 11.13 -6.95 -6.96
CA ASP A 39 9.87 -7.22 -6.26
C ASP A 39 9.88 -8.66 -5.75
N PRO A 40 10.05 -8.86 -4.43
CA PRO A 40 10.12 -10.19 -3.82
C PRO A 40 8.77 -10.94 -3.81
N TYR A 41 7.64 -10.25 -3.99
CA TYR A 41 6.33 -10.88 -3.93
C TYR A 41 5.77 -11.11 -5.32
N PHE A 42 5.53 -12.38 -5.64
CA PHE A 42 4.98 -12.78 -6.94
C PHE A 42 3.47 -12.98 -6.86
N CYS A 43 2.74 -12.29 -7.76
CA CYS A 43 1.31 -12.53 -8.00
C CYS A 43 1.12 -13.07 -9.42
N ALA A 44 0.64 -12.26 -10.37
CA ALA A 44 0.53 -12.60 -11.80
C ALA A 44 1.63 -11.96 -12.67
N GLY A 45 2.60 -11.26 -12.07
CA GLY A 45 3.71 -10.61 -12.78
C GLY A 45 3.36 -9.31 -13.52
N ALA A 46 2.12 -8.81 -13.43
CA ALA A 46 1.68 -7.56 -14.07
C ALA A 46 2.53 -6.34 -13.67
N MET A 47 3.12 -6.37 -12.46
CA MET A 47 4.11 -5.40 -11.99
C MET A 47 5.22 -5.15 -13.01
N LYS A 48 5.77 -6.21 -13.63
CA LYS A 48 6.82 -6.08 -14.65
C LYS A 48 6.40 -5.16 -15.80
N GLN A 49 5.23 -5.42 -16.35
CA GLN A 49 4.70 -4.65 -17.47
C GLN A 49 4.39 -3.21 -17.07
N ARG A 50 3.82 -3.00 -15.87
CA ARG A 50 3.46 -1.67 -15.38
C ARG A 50 4.69 -0.79 -15.12
N LEU A 51 5.70 -1.29 -14.42
CA LEU A 51 6.95 -0.55 -14.22
C LEU A 51 7.74 -0.33 -15.52
N ALA A 52 7.78 -1.33 -16.41
CA ALA A 52 8.40 -1.15 -17.73
C ALA A 52 7.70 -0.03 -18.53
N SER A 53 6.36 0.06 -18.44
CA SER A 53 5.60 1.17 -19.05
C SER A 53 5.87 2.53 -18.41
N CYS A 54 6.48 2.55 -17.23
CA CYS A 54 6.94 3.75 -16.53
C CYS A 54 8.42 4.09 -16.83
N GLY A 55 9.10 3.33 -17.69
CA GLY A 55 10.50 3.58 -18.08
C GLY A 55 11.53 2.65 -17.43
N PHE A 56 11.11 1.69 -16.58
CA PHE A 56 12.02 0.81 -15.84
C PHE A 56 11.92 -0.64 -16.32
N PRO A 57 12.63 -1.07 -17.38
CA PRO A 57 12.51 -2.40 -17.94
C PRO A 57 13.19 -3.52 -17.11
N ASN A 58 14.20 -3.19 -16.30
CA ASN A 58 15.02 -4.18 -15.61
C ASN A 58 14.41 -4.58 -14.25
N ILE A 59 13.48 -5.53 -14.30
CA ILE A 59 12.68 -5.93 -13.14
C ILE A 59 12.87 -7.41 -12.82
N ILE A 60 13.32 -7.67 -11.60
CA ILE A 60 13.40 -9.00 -11.02
C ILE A 60 12.12 -9.25 -10.22
N ASN A 61 11.24 -10.09 -10.76
CA ASN A 61 10.07 -10.62 -10.07
C ASN A 61 9.90 -12.07 -10.50
N ARG A 62 10.21 -13.00 -9.59
CA ARG A 62 10.26 -14.45 -9.83
C ARG A 62 9.21 -15.10 -8.96
N ASN A 63 8.60 -16.18 -9.44
CA ASN A 63 7.74 -17.02 -8.61
C ASN A 63 8.62 -17.88 -7.69
N SER A 64 9.31 -17.24 -6.74
CA SER A 64 10.10 -17.86 -5.68
C SER A 64 9.50 -17.51 -4.31
N ASP A 65 9.81 -18.32 -3.31
CA ASP A 65 9.46 -18.01 -1.93
C ASP A 65 10.49 -17.03 -1.37
N PHE A 66 10.07 -15.78 -1.16
CA PHE A 66 10.94 -14.71 -0.67
C PHE A 66 11.64 -15.05 0.65
N TYR A 67 10.96 -15.71 1.60
CA TYR A 67 11.57 -15.98 2.89
C TYR A 67 12.57 -17.13 2.81
N GLU A 68 12.31 -18.09 1.92
CA GLU A 68 13.30 -19.11 1.57
C GLU A 68 14.52 -18.49 0.88
N ASP A 69 14.32 -17.53 -0.03
CA ASP A 69 15.42 -16.80 -0.68
C ASP A 69 16.27 -16.04 0.35
N ILE A 70 15.66 -15.42 1.37
CA ILE A 70 16.40 -14.83 2.51
C ILE A 70 17.20 -15.92 3.26
N ARG A 71 16.53 -17.01 3.67
CA ARG A 71 17.13 -18.07 4.50
C ARG A 71 18.32 -18.75 3.82
N THR A 72 18.26 -18.88 2.50
CA THR A 72 19.28 -19.53 1.67
C THR A 72 20.28 -18.55 1.06
N ASN A 73 20.19 -17.26 1.39
CA ASN A 73 21.03 -16.19 0.83
C ASN A 73 20.99 -16.14 -0.71
N ASN A 74 19.81 -16.36 -1.29
CA ASN A 74 19.52 -16.34 -2.72
C ASN A 74 18.84 -15.04 -3.19
N ILE A 75 18.93 -13.98 -2.39
CA ILE A 75 18.46 -12.66 -2.79
C ILE A 75 19.27 -12.16 -3.99
N PRO A 76 18.62 -11.76 -5.10
CA PRO A 76 19.34 -11.28 -6.27
C PRO A 76 20.03 -9.96 -5.99
N GLU A 77 21.05 -9.61 -6.78
CA GLU A 77 21.56 -8.24 -6.78
C GLU A 77 20.53 -7.29 -7.39
N TYR A 78 20.27 -6.19 -6.67
CA TYR A 78 19.32 -5.14 -7.07
C TYR A 78 19.73 -3.79 -6.49
N ASP A 79 19.19 -2.72 -7.08
CA ASP A 79 19.41 -1.33 -6.64
C ASP A 79 18.27 -0.82 -5.77
N ILE A 80 17.03 -1.07 -6.21
CA ILE A 80 15.82 -0.55 -5.56
C ILE A 80 14.83 -1.70 -5.36
N LEU A 81 14.26 -1.83 -4.16
CA LEU A 81 13.15 -2.75 -3.91
C LEU A 81 11.82 -2.00 -4.08
N ILE A 82 10.94 -2.47 -4.97
CA ILE A 82 9.59 -1.92 -5.12
C ILE A 82 8.57 -3.04 -5.02
N THR A 83 7.64 -2.96 -4.07
CA THR A 83 6.63 -4.00 -3.90
C THR A 83 5.31 -3.51 -3.30
N ASN A 84 4.27 -4.30 -3.50
CA ASN A 84 3.01 -4.24 -2.79
C ASN A 84 2.78 -5.63 -2.15
N PRO A 85 3.26 -5.83 -0.92
CA PRO A 85 3.29 -7.17 -0.33
C PRO A 85 1.90 -7.56 0.17
N PRO A 86 1.67 -8.84 0.50
CA PRO A 86 0.46 -9.28 1.18
C PRO A 86 0.21 -8.47 2.46
N TYR A 87 -1.05 -8.08 2.67
CA TYR A 87 -1.47 -7.35 3.88
C TYR A 87 -1.94 -8.29 4.99
N SER A 88 -2.11 -9.57 4.68
CA SER A 88 -2.41 -10.63 5.64
C SER A 88 -1.35 -10.67 6.75
N THR A 89 -1.83 -10.68 7.99
CA THR A 89 -1.00 -10.90 9.18
C THR A 89 -1.03 -12.34 9.68
N GLU A 90 -1.87 -13.18 9.05
CA GLU A 90 -2.09 -14.58 9.39
C GLU A 90 -1.85 -15.47 8.17
N PRO A 91 -1.23 -16.65 8.33
CA PRO A 91 -0.61 -17.15 9.57
C PRO A 91 0.70 -16.43 9.93
N TYR A 92 1.19 -15.53 9.07
CA TYR A 92 2.42 -14.78 9.29
C TYR A 92 2.25 -13.29 9.03
N ASN A 93 2.93 -12.47 9.83
CA ASN A 93 2.97 -11.03 9.63
C ASN A 93 3.99 -10.65 8.55
N HIS A 94 3.54 -10.68 7.29
CA HIS A 94 4.38 -10.37 6.12
C HIS A 94 4.98 -8.96 6.18
N ILE A 95 4.19 -7.98 6.66
CA ILE A 95 4.62 -6.59 6.76
C ILE A 95 5.78 -6.46 7.77
N LYS A 96 5.66 -7.06 8.96
CA LYS A 96 6.71 -7.05 9.98
C LYS A 96 8.00 -7.70 9.46
N ARG A 97 7.91 -8.87 8.85
CA ARG A 97 9.08 -9.60 8.30
C ARG A 97 9.74 -8.83 7.16
N LEU A 98 8.96 -8.23 6.26
CA LEU A 98 9.49 -7.38 5.20
C LEU A 98 10.20 -6.14 5.77
N MET A 99 9.59 -5.45 6.74
CA MET A 99 10.22 -4.27 7.36
C MET A 99 11.55 -4.60 8.03
N GLN A 100 11.65 -5.77 8.68
CA GLN A 100 12.90 -6.26 9.24
C GLN A 100 13.96 -6.45 8.15
N PHE A 101 13.64 -7.19 7.08
CA PHE A 101 14.53 -7.39 5.95
C PHE A 101 14.99 -6.06 5.32
N LEU A 102 14.08 -5.11 5.13
CA LEU A 102 14.41 -3.80 4.55
C LEU A 102 15.38 -3.00 5.44
N ALA A 103 15.20 -3.06 6.75
CA ALA A 103 16.12 -2.46 7.71
C ALA A 103 17.47 -3.18 7.76
N ASP A 104 17.49 -4.49 7.51
CA ASP A 104 18.71 -5.30 7.33
C ASP A 104 19.49 -4.92 6.07
N MET A 105 18.80 -4.76 4.94
CA MET A 105 19.47 -4.47 3.68
C MET A 105 19.97 -3.03 3.54
N GLY A 106 19.26 -2.05 4.11
CA GLY A 106 19.63 -0.64 4.01
C GLY A 106 19.69 -0.09 2.56
N LYS A 107 19.09 -0.80 1.60
CA LYS A 107 18.97 -0.38 0.19
C LYS A 107 17.71 0.47 -0.02
N PRO A 108 17.67 1.38 -1.03
CA PRO A 108 16.47 2.11 -1.37
C PRO A 108 15.25 1.21 -1.56
N PHE A 109 14.11 1.61 -1.02
CA PHE A 109 12.87 0.86 -1.20
C PHE A 109 11.63 1.74 -1.30
N PHE A 110 10.60 1.17 -1.93
CA PHE A 110 9.25 1.67 -2.02
C PHE A 110 8.28 0.53 -1.75
N ILE A 111 7.59 0.57 -0.61
CA ILE A 111 6.58 -0.44 -0.29
C ILE A 111 5.21 0.22 -0.17
N LEU A 112 4.24 -0.32 -0.91
CA LEU A 112 2.86 0.14 -0.86
C LEU A 112 2.15 -0.54 0.29
N GLN A 113 1.76 0.22 1.31
CA GLN A 113 1.23 -0.33 2.56
C GLN A 113 0.00 0.44 3.05
N PRO A 114 -0.87 -0.19 3.85
CA PRO A 114 -1.95 0.49 4.53
C PRO A 114 -1.44 1.63 5.43
N VAL A 115 -2.27 2.66 5.61
CA VAL A 115 -1.95 3.81 6.49
C VAL A 115 -1.75 3.42 7.95
N TYR A 116 -2.30 2.31 8.43
CA TYR A 116 -2.08 1.92 9.83
C TYR A 116 -0.63 1.49 10.11
N VAL A 117 0.15 1.10 9.09
CA VAL A 117 1.47 0.49 9.28
C VAL A 117 2.43 1.46 9.98
N TYR A 118 2.36 2.76 9.70
CA TYR A 118 3.27 3.72 10.34
C TYR A 118 3.05 3.87 11.84
N THR A 119 1.92 3.41 12.41
CA THR A 119 1.68 3.46 13.86
C THR A 119 2.17 2.21 14.58
N LYS A 120 2.65 1.19 13.86
CA LYS A 120 3.03 -0.10 14.43
C LYS A 120 4.44 -0.09 15.01
N PRO A 121 4.69 -0.79 16.14
CA PRO A 121 6.02 -0.84 16.78
C PRO A 121 7.12 -1.34 15.84
N TYR A 122 6.84 -2.39 15.04
CA TYR A 122 7.83 -2.94 14.11
C TYR A 122 8.27 -1.92 13.04
N TYR A 123 7.38 -1.02 12.62
CA TYR A 123 7.74 0.02 11.66
C TYR A 123 8.61 1.09 12.32
N GLN A 124 8.29 1.46 13.57
CA GLN A 124 9.09 2.43 14.33
C GLN A 124 10.51 1.89 14.56
N ALA A 125 10.64 0.62 14.98
CA ALA A 125 11.94 -0.02 15.15
C ALA A 125 12.75 -0.07 13.85
N ALA A 126 12.13 -0.46 12.73
CA ALA A 126 12.80 -0.45 11.42
C ALA A 126 13.23 0.97 11.01
N ARG A 127 12.38 1.97 11.26
CA ARG A 127 12.68 3.38 10.96
C ARG A 127 13.82 3.93 11.81
N GLU A 128 13.86 3.61 13.10
CA GLU A 128 14.95 4.01 14.01
C GLU A 128 16.29 3.46 13.52
N ARG A 129 16.29 2.19 13.09
CA ARG A 129 17.48 1.52 12.58
C ARG A 129 17.94 2.06 11.22
N LEU A 130 17.01 2.33 10.32
CA LEU A 130 17.29 2.93 9.01
C LEU A 130 17.73 4.41 9.12
N GLY A 131 17.35 5.08 10.20
CA GLY A 131 17.72 6.45 10.51
C GLY A 131 17.05 7.49 9.61
N GLU A 132 17.81 8.56 9.35
CA GLU A 132 17.39 9.59 8.40
C GLU A 132 17.34 9.00 6.99
N GLY A 133 16.23 9.17 6.28
CA GLY A 133 16.04 8.55 4.97
C GLY A 133 14.67 7.93 4.78
N CYS A 134 13.94 7.64 5.86
CA CYS A 134 12.55 7.17 5.77
C CYS A 134 11.58 8.33 5.48
N PHE A 135 10.77 8.19 4.43
CA PHE A 135 9.75 9.15 4.03
C PHE A 135 8.50 8.44 3.47
N PHE A 136 7.50 9.24 3.12
CA PHE A 136 6.24 8.79 2.54
C PHE A 136 5.98 9.53 1.23
N ILE A 137 5.36 8.85 0.27
CA ILE A 137 4.71 9.48 -0.88
C ILE A 137 3.21 9.20 -0.77
N THR A 138 2.43 10.28 -0.62
CA THR A 138 0.97 10.17 -0.54
C THR A 138 0.32 10.56 -1.87
N PRO A 139 -0.54 9.70 -2.45
CA PRO A 139 -1.23 10.03 -3.68
C PRO A 139 -2.29 11.12 -3.49
N SER A 140 -2.71 11.74 -4.59
CA SER A 140 -3.81 12.70 -4.57
C SER A 140 -5.12 12.05 -4.17
N HIS A 141 -5.33 10.79 -4.55
CA HIS A 141 -6.54 10.02 -4.36
C HIS A 141 -6.21 8.62 -3.84
N ARG A 142 -7.22 7.91 -3.32
CA ARG A 142 -7.02 6.54 -2.84
C ARG A 142 -6.87 5.60 -4.03
N TYR A 143 -5.81 4.79 -4.03
CA TYR A 143 -5.62 3.73 -5.02
C TYR A 143 -6.78 2.74 -5.02
N ARG A 144 -7.22 2.36 -6.22
CA ARG A 144 -8.17 1.28 -6.45
C ARG A 144 -7.41 0.08 -6.97
N PHE A 145 -7.37 -0.98 -6.18
CA PHE A 145 -6.69 -2.21 -6.56
C PHE A 145 -7.58 -3.03 -7.49
N GLU A 146 -6.95 -3.70 -8.44
CA GLU A 146 -7.64 -4.47 -9.47
C GLU A 146 -7.71 -5.94 -9.06
N THR A 147 -8.90 -6.55 -9.18
CA THR A 147 -9.06 -7.99 -9.11
C THR A 147 -8.52 -8.65 -10.39
N PRO A 148 -7.69 -9.70 -10.31
CA PRO A 148 -7.14 -10.38 -11.47
C PRO A 148 -8.20 -10.89 -12.45
N GLN A 149 -7.85 -10.96 -13.74
CA GLN A 149 -8.76 -11.30 -14.85
C GLN A 149 -9.53 -12.62 -14.68
N GLY A 150 -9.00 -13.60 -13.92
CA GLY A 150 -9.63 -14.90 -13.69
C GLY A 150 -10.61 -14.97 -12.50
N MET A 151 -10.72 -13.93 -11.69
CA MET A 151 -11.60 -13.89 -10.52
C MET A 151 -12.78 -12.92 -10.70
N ARG A 152 -13.24 -12.71 -11.95
CA ARG A 152 -14.24 -11.67 -12.31
C ARG A 152 -15.72 -12.08 -12.17
N ASN A 153 -16.03 -13.24 -11.60
CA ASN A 153 -17.42 -13.69 -11.36
C ASN A 153 -18.07 -13.04 -10.12
N VAL A 154 -17.46 -12.01 -9.55
CA VAL A 154 -17.86 -11.31 -8.33
C VAL A 154 -18.57 -10.02 -8.77
N ARG A 155 -19.59 -9.56 -8.03
CA ARG A 155 -20.45 -8.44 -8.49
C ARG A 155 -19.61 -7.20 -8.77
N GLN A 156 -20.05 -6.33 -9.68
CA GLN A 156 -19.28 -5.15 -10.12
C GLN A 156 -18.81 -4.22 -8.98
N GLN A 157 -19.53 -4.22 -7.84
CA GLN A 157 -19.19 -3.49 -6.62
C GLN A 157 -18.07 -4.13 -5.78
N GLU A 158 -17.76 -5.41 -6.01
CA GLU A 158 -16.70 -6.18 -5.35
C GLU A 158 -15.38 -6.18 -6.16
N LEU A 159 -15.35 -5.47 -7.30
CA LEU A 159 -14.18 -5.30 -8.19
C LEU A 159 -13.17 -4.24 -7.68
N ILE A 160 -13.44 -3.56 -6.56
CA ILE A 160 -12.55 -2.59 -5.93
C ILE A 160 -12.18 -3.15 -4.55
N THR A 161 -10.97 -3.65 -4.39
CA THR A 161 -10.70 -4.68 -3.38
C THR A 161 -9.91 -4.24 -2.15
N SER A 162 -9.23 -3.09 -2.11
CA SER A 162 -8.52 -2.73 -0.88
C SER A 162 -9.45 -1.99 0.08
N PRO A 163 -9.82 -2.57 1.24
CA PRO A 163 -10.60 -1.86 2.26
C PRO A 163 -9.78 -0.78 2.96
N PHE A 164 -8.47 -0.71 2.71
CA PHE A 164 -7.57 0.25 3.34
C PHE A 164 -7.19 1.41 2.41
N VAL A 165 -6.93 2.55 3.04
CA VAL A 165 -6.19 3.63 2.39
C VAL A 165 -4.71 3.21 2.43
N SER A 166 -4.05 3.22 1.28
CA SER A 166 -2.63 2.89 1.15
C SER A 166 -1.82 4.10 0.70
N LEU A 167 -0.54 4.11 1.04
CA LEU A 167 0.46 5.08 0.59
C LEU A 167 1.82 4.40 0.48
N TRP A 168 2.77 5.05 -0.18
CA TRP A 168 4.12 4.52 -0.29
C TRP A 168 4.96 4.87 0.93
N TYR A 169 5.56 3.84 1.52
CA TYR A 169 6.57 3.95 2.55
C TYR A 169 7.92 3.77 1.84
N CYS A 170 8.76 4.78 1.96
CA CYS A 170 9.96 4.88 1.16
C CYS A 170 11.18 5.05 2.05
N TYR A 171 12.31 4.59 1.54
CA TYR A 171 13.61 4.83 2.15
C TYR A 171 14.67 5.05 1.08
N VAL A 172 15.62 5.93 1.42
CA VAL A 172 16.93 6.02 0.77
C VAL A 172 18.00 6.13 1.86
N PRO A 173 19.23 5.65 1.61
CA PRO A 173 20.36 5.89 2.49
C PRO A 173 20.48 7.35 2.95
N ALA A 174 20.86 7.57 4.21
CA ALA A 174 20.90 8.89 4.84
C ALA A 174 21.68 9.94 4.03
N HIS A 175 22.77 9.53 3.38
CA HIS A 175 23.59 10.43 2.56
C HIS A 175 22.89 10.88 1.25
N MET A 176 21.91 10.12 0.74
CA MET A 176 21.12 10.46 -0.44
C MET A 176 19.93 11.37 -0.11
N PHE A 177 19.36 11.23 1.09
CA PHE A 177 18.11 11.89 1.45
C PHE A 177 18.13 13.43 1.32
N PRO A 178 19.19 14.17 1.72
CA PRO A 178 19.27 15.61 1.50
C PRO A 178 19.24 16.00 0.01
N LYS A 179 19.89 15.21 -0.85
CA LYS A 179 19.89 15.43 -2.31
C LYS A 179 18.48 15.22 -2.86
N LEU A 180 17.82 14.12 -2.49
CA LEU A 180 16.45 13.84 -2.87
C LEU A 180 15.46 14.91 -2.40
N ARG A 181 15.63 15.42 -1.18
CA ARG A 181 14.79 16.50 -0.66
C ARG A 181 14.95 17.80 -1.46
N ARG A 182 16.18 18.17 -1.83
CA ARG A 182 16.43 19.35 -2.66
C ARG A 182 15.81 19.19 -4.05
N TRP A 183 16.02 18.03 -4.67
CA TRP A 183 15.42 17.68 -5.95
C TRP A 183 13.88 17.76 -5.90
N TRP A 184 13.24 17.19 -4.87
CA TRP A 184 11.79 17.23 -4.72
C TRP A 184 11.24 18.67 -4.65
N CYS A 185 11.89 19.52 -3.86
CA CYS A 185 11.52 20.93 -3.73
C CYS A 185 11.70 21.70 -5.04
N ALA A 186 12.77 21.43 -5.79
CA ALA A 186 13.06 22.10 -7.05
C ALA A 186 12.09 21.68 -8.17
N GLU A 187 11.89 20.38 -8.35
CA GLU A 187 11.14 19.85 -9.50
C GLU A 187 10.27 18.63 -9.21
N GLY A 188 10.64 17.77 -8.26
CA GLY A 188 9.96 16.48 -8.06
C GLY A 188 8.45 16.60 -7.77
N HIS A 189 8.04 17.65 -7.06
CA HIS A 189 6.62 17.94 -6.81
C HIS A 189 5.80 18.28 -8.07
N ARG A 190 6.45 18.79 -9.13
CA ARG A 190 5.81 19.07 -10.43
C ARG A 190 5.74 17.82 -11.29
N LEU A 191 6.78 16.99 -11.24
CA LEU A 191 6.87 15.75 -12.01
C LEU A 191 5.93 14.67 -11.45
N SER A 192 5.74 14.65 -10.13
CA SER A 192 4.84 13.71 -9.45
C SER A 192 3.47 14.36 -9.23
N GLN A 193 2.75 14.68 -10.31
CA GLN A 193 1.50 15.45 -10.21
C GLN A 193 0.49 14.82 -9.25
N GLY A 194 0.04 15.60 -8.27
CA GLY A 194 -0.92 15.14 -7.26
C GLY A 194 -0.31 14.33 -6.12
N CYS A 195 0.95 13.91 -6.23
CA CYS A 195 1.69 13.25 -5.18
C CYS A 195 2.40 14.24 -4.27
N VAL A 196 2.61 13.80 -3.04
CA VAL A 196 3.16 14.63 -1.98
C VAL A 196 4.14 13.84 -1.14
N MET A 197 5.40 14.28 -1.10
CA MET A 197 6.44 13.69 -0.25
C MET A 197 6.36 14.24 1.19
N ARG A 198 6.50 13.36 2.18
CA ARG A 198 6.51 13.69 3.61
C ARG A 198 7.60 12.93 4.34
N ALA A 199 8.49 13.64 5.01
CA ALA A 199 9.54 13.00 5.82
C ALA A 199 8.99 12.33 7.09
N GLN A 200 7.85 12.80 7.63
CA GLN A 200 7.34 12.40 8.94
C GLN A 200 5.83 12.15 8.90
N SER A 201 5.37 11.17 9.67
CA SER A 201 3.96 10.75 9.75
C SER A 201 3.04 11.88 10.24
N ARG A 202 3.50 12.70 11.18
CA ARG A 202 2.77 13.90 11.66
C ARG A 202 2.36 14.86 10.55
N ASN A 203 3.10 14.87 9.44
CA ASN A 203 2.87 15.75 8.28
C ASN A 203 2.04 15.07 7.17
N LEU A 204 1.57 13.83 7.37
CA LEU A 204 0.65 13.18 6.44
C LEU A 204 -0.66 13.98 6.32
N PRO A 205 -1.26 14.06 5.12
CA PRO A 205 -2.59 14.65 4.96
C PRO A 205 -3.62 13.93 5.84
N GLN A 206 -4.60 14.65 6.37
CA GLN A 206 -5.59 14.08 7.32
C GLN A 206 -6.35 12.85 6.79
N LYS A 207 -6.56 12.76 5.47
CA LYS A 207 -7.20 11.61 4.80
C LYS A 207 -6.31 10.36 4.74
N PHE A 208 -5.01 10.50 4.98
CA PHE A 208 -4.01 9.43 5.03
C PHE A 208 -3.51 9.17 6.46
N LYS A 209 -4.12 9.79 7.47
CA LYS A 209 -3.83 9.47 8.87
C LYS A 209 -4.69 8.32 9.34
N ASP A 210 -4.07 7.36 10.02
CA ASP A 210 -4.75 6.26 10.68
C ASP A 210 -5.79 6.74 11.71
N SER A 211 -6.83 5.96 11.99
CA SER A 211 -7.86 6.34 12.98
C SER A 211 -7.33 6.46 14.40
N HIS A 212 -6.26 5.76 14.72
CA HIS A 212 -5.61 5.77 16.02
C HIS A 212 -4.45 6.76 16.11
N ASP A 213 -4.10 7.45 15.02
CA ASP A 213 -3.07 8.50 15.05
C ASP A 213 -3.51 9.66 15.96
N ALA A 214 -2.72 9.95 17.00
CA ALA A 214 -2.97 11.01 17.96
C ALA A 214 -3.00 12.42 17.32
N THR A 215 -2.32 12.60 16.19
CA THR A 215 -2.25 13.85 15.43
C THR A 215 -3.37 13.97 14.37
N ARG A 216 -4.24 12.96 14.27
CA ARG A 216 -5.43 13.03 13.41
C ARG A 216 -6.48 13.92 14.05
N HIS A 217 -6.94 14.91 13.27
CA HIS A 217 -8.00 15.79 13.74
C HIS A 217 -9.31 15.01 13.88
N ARG A 218 -9.77 14.81 15.12
CA ARG A 218 -11.06 14.18 15.41
C ARG A 218 -12.17 15.22 15.31
N LYS A 219 -13.16 14.96 14.46
CA LYS A 219 -14.36 15.81 14.38
C LYS A 219 -15.07 15.81 15.73
N ARG A 220 -15.45 16.99 16.21
CA ARG A 220 -16.21 17.13 17.47
C ARG A 220 -17.53 16.35 17.37
N PRO A 221 -18.10 15.84 18.48
CA PRO A 221 -19.38 15.12 18.45
C PRO A 221 -20.49 15.86 17.71
N LYS A 222 -20.58 17.19 17.88
CA LYS A 222 -21.53 18.06 17.15
C LYS A 222 -21.30 18.05 15.64
N GLN A 223 -20.06 18.12 15.18
CA GLN A 223 -19.70 18.05 13.76
C GLN A 223 -20.01 16.68 13.17
N ARG A 224 -19.76 15.60 13.93
CA ARG A 224 -20.13 14.23 13.52
C ARG A 224 -21.64 14.09 13.33
N ARG A 225 -22.43 14.55 14.31
CA ARG A 225 -23.90 14.55 14.23
C ARG A 225 -24.43 15.37 13.05
N ALA A 226 -23.85 16.55 12.80
CA ALA A 226 -24.25 17.39 11.68
C ALA A 226 -23.96 16.73 10.32
N MET A 227 -22.82 16.05 10.16
CA MET A 227 -22.54 15.31 8.93
C MET A 227 -23.43 14.09 8.75
N GLN A 228 -23.73 13.35 9.83
CA GLN A 228 -24.65 12.22 9.74
C GLN A 228 -26.02 12.68 9.23
N ARG A 229 -26.56 13.76 9.81
CA ARG A 229 -27.82 14.37 9.34
C ARG A 229 -27.79 14.72 7.85
N ARG A 230 -26.72 15.36 7.37
CA ARG A 230 -26.57 15.68 5.94
C ARG A 230 -26.50 14.44 5.05
N HIS A 231 -25.89 13.36 5.53
CA HIS A 231 -25.84 12.10 4.80
C HIS A 231 -27.23 11.45 4.74
N ASP A 232 -27.92 11.39 5.87
CA ASP A 232 -29.27 10.84 5.97
C ASP A 232 -30.26 11.63 5.08
N GLU A 233 -30.19 12.96 5.10
CA GLU A 233 -30.97 13.86 4.23
C GLU A 233 -30.69 13.60 2.75
N LYS A 234 -29.42 13.45 2.36
CA LYS A 234 -29.05 13.20 0.96
C LYS A 234 -29.55 11.83 0.49
N GLN A 235 -29.44 10.81 1.34
CA GLN A 235 -29.88 9.46 1.04
C GLN A 235 -31.41 9.39 0.89
N GLN A 236 -32.14 10.10 1.74
CA GLN A 236 -33.60 10.22 1.63
C GLN A 236 -34.02 10.84 0.28
N VAL A 237 -33.35 11.90 -0.16
CA VAL A 237 -33.62 12.52 -1.48
C VAL A 237 -33.32 11.57 -2.63
N GLU A 238 -32.22 10.81 -2.57
CA GLU A 238 -31.87 9.82 -3.59
C GLU A 238 -32.90 8.67 -3.66
N ASP A 239 -33.40 8.20 -2.51
CA ASP A 239 -34.44 7.16 -2.44
C ASP A 239 -35.79 7.66 -2.99
N GLU A 240 -36.19 8.89 -2.68
CA GLU A 240 -37.40 9.52 -3.21
C GLU A 240 -37.35 9.69 -4.74
N GLN A 241 -36.20 10.08 -5.30
CA GLN A 241 -36.01 10.17 -6.75
C GLN A 241 -36.07 8.82 -7.46
N GLN A 242 -35.53 7.76 -6.85
CA GLN A 242 -35.62 6.41 -7.41
C GLN A 242 -37.06 5.87 -7.41
N GLN A 243 -37.83 6.15 -6.36
CA GLN A 243 -39.25 5.77 -6.30
C GLN A 243 -40.11 6.51 -7.32
N ALA A 244 -39.84 7.80 -7.56
CA ALA A 244 -40.56 8.61 -8.54
C ALA A 244 -40.35 8.12 -10.00
N HIS A 245 -39.17 7.57 -10.33
CA HIS A 245 -38.86 7.04 -11.66
C HIS A 245 -39.21 5.55 -11.85
N GLY A 246 -39.46 4.80 -10.77
CA GLY A 246 -39.87 3.38 -10.84
C GLY A 246 -41.38 3.14 -11.01
N GLY A 247 -42.22 4.18 -10.94
CA GLY A 247 -43.69 4.06 -10.93
C GLY A 247 -44.37 3.80 -12.29
N GLY A 248 -43.62 3.65 -13.38
CA GLY A 248 -44.16 3.51 -14.73
C GLY A 248 -43.89 2.15 -15.38
N GLY A 249 -44.43 1.06 -14.85
CA GLY A 249 -44.34 -0.22 -15.57
C GLY A 249 -44.83 -1.46 -14.84
N GLY A 250 -46.01 -1.95 -15.23
CA GLY A 250 -46.28 -3.39 -15.29
C GLY A 250 -46.98 -4.01 -14.08
N GLY A 251 -48.31 -4.07 -14.15
CA GLY A 251 -49.08 -5.09 -13.45
C GLY A 251 -48.70 -6.48 -13.98
N GLY A 252 -48.01 -7.28 -13.18
CA GLY A 252 -47.61 -8.65 -13.50
C GLY A 252 -47.66 -9.53 -12.26
N ARG A 253 -48.63 -10.44 -12.21
CA ARG A 253 -48.93 -11.32 -11.08
C ARG A 253 -47.78 -12.29 -10.77
N GLY A 254 -47.24 -12.16 -9.55
CA GLY A 254 -46.96 -13.23 -8.58
C GLY A 254 -46.14 -14.46 -8.97
N ARG A 255 -44.99 -14.64 -8.28
CA ARG A 255 -44.61 -15.90 -7.60
C ARG A 255 -43.31 -15.74 -6.79
N GLY A 256 -43.36 -16.24 -5.55
CA GLY A 256 -42.23 -16.89 -4.85
C GLY A 256 -41.14 -16.01 -4.24
N GLY A 257 -41.36 -15.54 -3.01
CA GLY A 257 -40.29 -14.94 -2.20
C GLY A 257 -39.34 -15.98 -1.62
N VAL A 258 -38.03 -15.79 -1.83
CA VAL A 258 -36.99 -16.35 -0.96
C VAL A 258 -36.10 -15.19 -0.50
N ARG A 259 -35.99 -15.10 0.82
CA ARG A 259 -35.51 -13.98 1.64
C ARG A 259 -33.97 -13.96 1.62
N ALA A 260 -33.36 -12.97 0.98
CA ALA A 260 -31.91 -12.77 1.06
C ALA A 260 -31.54 -12.18 2.43
N GLN A 261 -30.83 -12.96 3.24
CA GLN A 261 -30.30 -12.53 4.52
C GLN A 261 -29.16 -11.53 4.31
N HIS A 262 -29.29 -10.36 4.93
CA HIS A 262 -28.23 -9.36 5.04
C HIS A 262 -27.12 -9.91 5.94
N VAL A 263 -25.97 -10.27 5.35
CA VAL A 263 -24.77 -10.67 6.12
C VAL A 263 -24.04 -9.39 6.53
N ASN A 264 -24.06 -9.10 7.81
CA ASN A 264 -23.40 -7.94 8.40
C ASN A 264 -21.90 -8.25 8.56
N PHE A 265 -21.06 -7.68 7.70
CA PHE A 265 -19.60 -7.88 7.73
C PHE A 265 -19.00 -7.08 8.89
N LYS A 266 -18.99 -7.68 10.09
CA LYS A 266 -18.19 -7.17 11.20
C LYS A 266 -16.72 -7.51 10.91
N SER A 267 -15.93 -6.49 10.55
CA SER A 267 -14.47 -6.61 10.60
C SER A 267 -14.05 -6.77 12.06
N SER A 268 -13.85 -8.01 12.49
CA SER A 268 -13.28 -8.35 13.79
C SER A 268 -11.81 -7.93 13.81
N GLN A 269 -11.54 -6.71 14.28
CA GLN A 269 -10.24 -6.39 14.85
C GLN A 269 -10.19 -7.02 16.23
N GLN A 270 -9.70 -8.26 16.31
CA GLN A 270 -9.23 -8.82 17.56
C GLN A 270 -7.77 -8.39 17.74
N HIS A 271 -7.54 -7.61 18.80
CA HIS A 271 -6.22 -7.40 19.36
C HIS A 271 -5.75 -8.74 19.94
N HIS A 272 -4.79 -9.39 19.27
CA HIS A 272 -4.01 -10.45 19.88
C HIS A 272 -2.67 -9.89 20.36
N HIS A 273 -2.31 -10.29 21.58
CA HIS A 273 -1.01 -10.07 22.18
C HIS A 273 0.05 -10.74 21.30
N ASP A 274 1.02 -9.95 20.82
CA ASP A 274 2.19 -10.40 20.07
C ASP A 274 3.20 -11.02 21.05
N ASP A 275 2.99 -12.26 21.48
CA ASP A 275 4.01 -13.08 22.14
C ASP A 275 4.00 -14.46 21.48
N ASP A 276 5.00 -14.70 20.61
CA ASP A 276 5.55 -15.98 20.13
C ASP A 276 5.90 -15.93 18.64
N ASP A 277 7.10 -15.43 18.31
CA ASP A 277 7.76 -15.72 17.02
C ASP A 277 9.29 -15.54 17.14
N ASP A 278 9.86 -15.97 18.28
CA ASP A 278 11.28 -15.74 18.64
C ASP A 278 12.26 -16.78 18.07
N ALA A 279 11.81 -17.66 17.16
CA ALA A 279 12.64 -18.69 16.55
C ALA A 279 13.61 -18.17 15.46
N TRP A 280 13.59 -16.87 15.11
CA TRP A 280 14.37 -16.31 13.99
C TRP A 280 15.68 -15.59 14.41
N LYS A 281 15.97 -15.43 15.71
CA LYS A 281 17.08 -14.58 16.20
C LYS A 281 18.51 -15.14 15.99
N HIS A 282 18.70 -16.22 15.22
CA HIS A 282 20.03 -16.86 15.12
C HIS A 282 20.48 -17.16 13.70
N THR A 283 20.71 -16.15 12.87
CA THR A 283 21.88 -16.09 11.95
C THR A 283 21.90 -14.72 11.28
N THR A 284 22.97 -13.95 11.49
CA THR A 284 23.63 -13.03 10.54
C THR A 284 24.37 -11.94 11.35
N THR A 285 25.44 -12.36 12.01
CA THR A 285 26.55 -11.45 12.35
C THR A 285 27.81 -12.10 11.82
N ALA A 286 28.04 -11.98 10.52
CA ALA A 286 29.30 -12.35 9.90
C ALA A 286 29.63 -11.35 8.79
N ASN A 287 30.55 -10.44 9.15
CA ASN A 287 31.56 -9.81 8.30
C ASN A 287 31.12 -9.08 7.04
N LEU A 288 30.95 -7.76 7.16
CA LEU A 288 31.26 -6.80 6.10
C LEU A 288 32.32 -5.82 6.64
N ASN A 289 33.58 -6.24 6.55
CA ASN A 289 34.75 -5.36 6.54
C ASN A 289 35.43 -5.58 5.19
N ILE A 290 35.10 -4.76 4.19
CA ILE A 290 35.95 -4.35 3.07
C ILE A 290 35.59 -2.90 2.76
#